data_AF-A0A6P1ZW01-F1
#
_entry.id   AF-A0A6P1ZW01-F1
#
_cell.length_a   1.000
_cell.length_b   1.000
_cell.length_c   1.000
_cell.angle_alpha   90.00
_cell.angle_beta   90.00
_cell.angle_gamma   90.00
#
_symmetry.space_group_name_H-M   'P 1'
#
loop_
_entity.id
_entity.type
_entity.pdbx_description
1 polymer ?
#
loop_
_entity_poly.entity_id
_entity_poly.type
_entity_poly.pdbx_seq_one_letter_code
_entity_poly.pdbx_strand_id
1 'polypeptide(L)'
;MSDRLDLNHAYQTLGLTPGASQVQVKQAYRKLVKIWHPDRFSDPQKKQEAEEKIKEINVAYNQLKSEQLNTESAPSTSPTNTSTNKVNISVQRWDAQSFYNCGVENASSGKYEEAIADFTKAIRLNPDYVEAYKYRGFVCSQLGFEYRAASDLNKAAYLEQGGSNESRYSRWSRSYKPVFRRKSLLSRLCQKIKKLLRLNRRSR
;
A
#
# COMPACT_ATOMS: atom_id res chain seq x y z
N MET A 1 -8.32 -35.69 -6.11
CA MET A 1 -7.14 -35.89 -5.24
C MET A 1 -6.03 -34.85 -5.45
N SER A 2 -6.13 -33.95 -6.44
CA SER A 2 -5.05 -32.99 -6.76
C SER A 2 -4.97 -31.75 -5.85
N ASP A 3 -6.07 -31.30 -5.23
CA ASP A 3 -6.08 -30.02 -4.49
C ASP A 3 -5.33 -30.06 -3.14
N ARG A 4 -5.29 -31.21 -2.46
CA ARG A 4 -4.57 -31.34 -1.17
C ARG A 4 -3.04 -31.25 -1.32
N LEU A 5 -2.51 -31.70 -2.46
CA LEU A 5 -1.07 -31.62 -2.75
C LEU A 5 -0.63 -30.16 -2.98
N ASP A 6 -1.49 -29.36 -3.62
CA ASP A 6 -1.25 -27.93 -3.87
C ASP A 6 -1.31 -27.11 -2.56
N LEU A 7 -2.26 -27.41 -1.66
CA LEU A 7 -2.36 -26.74 -0.36
C LEU A 7 -1.16 -26.99 0.55
N ASN A 8 -0.64 -28.22 0.59
CA ASN A 8 0.56 -28.54 1.37
C ASN A 8 1.78 -27.77 0.87
N HIS A 9 1.91 -27.61 -0.45
CA HIS A 9 2.95 -26.80 -1.05
C HIS A 9 2.81 -25.30 -0.69
N ALA A 10 1.58 -24.78 -0.64
CA ALA A 10 1.32 -23.42 -0.19
C ALA A 10 1.73 -23.19 1.28
N TYR A 11 1.43 -24.12 2.18
CA TYR A 11 1.90 -24.06 3.57
C TYR A 11 3.43 -24.10 3.67
N GLN A 12 4.07 -25.01 2.92
CA GLN A 12 5.54 -25.10 2.86
C GLN A 12 6.18 -23.80 2.35
N THR A 13 5.61 -23.18 1.31
CA THR A 13 6.08 -21.90 0.75
C THR A 13 6.04 -20.78 1.80
N LEU A 14 5.06 -20.80 2.71
CA LEU A 14 4.97 -19.86 3.82
C LEU A 14 5.76 -20.29 5.07
N GLY A 15 6.41 -21.46 5.05
CA GLY A 15 7.14 -22.02 6.19
C GLY A 15 6.23 -22.44 7.33
N LEU A 16 5.04 -22.95 7.01
CA LEU A 16 4.02 -23.35 7.96
C LEU A 16 3.71 -24.85 7.85
N THR A 17 3.19 -25.42 8.93
CA THR A 17 2.64 -26.78 8.92
C THR A 17 1.23 -26.78 8.34
N PRO A 18 0.81 -27.84 7.61
CA PRO A 18 -0.57 -27.98 7.16
C PRO A 18 -1.57 -27.85 8.31
N GLY A 19 -2.63 -27.07 8.10
CA GLY A 19 -3.65 -26.79 9.13
C GLY A 19 -3.35 -25.56 10.02
N ALA A 20 -2.31 -24.77 9.71
CA ALA A 20 -2.05 -23.52 10.41
C ALA A 20 -3.24 -22.54 10.31
N SER A 21 -3.49 -21.79 11.39
CA SER A 21 -4.59 -20.82 11.48
C SER A 21 -4.41 -19.66 10.51
N GLN A 22 -5.52 -19.00 10.13
CA GLN A 22 -5.49 -17.82 9.26
C GLN A 22 -4.61 -16.68 9.84
N VAL A 23 -4.56 -16.55 11.17
CA VAL A 23 -3.70 -15.57 11.83
C VAL A 23 -2.23 -15.90 11.58
N GLN A 24 -1.84 -17.16 11.71
CA GLN A 24 -0.47 -17.63 11.44
C GLN A 24 -0.10 -17.45 9.95
N VAL A 25 -1.00 -17.80 9.04
CA VAL A 25 -0.84 -17.59 7.59
C VAL A 25 -0.59 -16.11 7.27
N LYS A 26 -1.42 -15.22 7.81
CA LYS A 26 -1.28 -13.76 7.61
C LYS A 26 0.00 -13.20 8.23
N GLN A 27 0.42 -13.72 9.38
CA GLN A 27 1.67 -13.32 10.02
C GLN A 27 2.89 -13.77 9.20
N ALA A 28 2.91 -15.03 8.75
CA ALA A 28 3.97 -15.57 7.90
C ALA A 28 4.07 -14.79 6.59
N TYR A 29 2.94 -14.54 5.92
CA TYR A 29 2.88 -13.71 4.71
C TYR A 29 3.50 -12.32 4.92
N ARG A 30 3.08 -11.60 5.97
CA ARG A 30 3.61 -10.27 6.28
C ARG A 30 5.12 -10.31 6.54
N LYS A 31 5.60 -11.33 7.25
CA LYS A 31 7.02 -11.52 7.54
C LYS A 31 7.82 -11.76 6.26
N LEU A 32 7.34 -12.65 5.38
CA LEU A 32 8.01 -13.00 4.13
C LEU A 32 8.01 -11.84 3.13
N VAL A 33 6.88 -11.16 2.93
CA VAL A 33 6.82 -9.95 2.07
C VAL A 33 7.70 -8.85 2.63
N LYS A 34 7.82 -8.73 3.96
CA LYS A 34 8.80 -7.83 4.55
C LYS A 34 10.19 -8.27 4.11
N ILE A 35 10.63 -9.50 4.35
CA ILE A 35 11.99 -9.98 4.01
C ILE A 35 12.31 -9.79 2.51
N TRP A 36 11.42 -10.26 1.63
CA TRP A 36 11.63 -10.30 0.18
C TRP A 36 11.14 -9.06 -0.57
N HIS A 37 10.99 -7.91 0.09
CA HIS A 37 10.57 -6.70 -0.59
C HIS A 37 11.65 -6.23 -1.59
N PRO A 38 11.36 -6.06 -2.89
CA PRO A 38 12.39 -5.77 -3.90
C PRO A 38 13.19 -4.49 -3.64
N ASP A 39 12.57 -3.43 -3.10
CA ASP A 39 13.28 -2.19 -2.72
C ASP A 39 14.37 -2.37 -1.64
N ARG A 40 14.53 -3.56 -1.03
CA ARG A 40 15.65 -3.84 -0.12
C ARG A 40 16.94 -4.22 -0.83
N PHE A 41 16.85 -4.63 -2.09
CA PHE A 41 17.97 -5.19 -2.83
C PHE A 41 18.44 -4.18 -3.87
N SER A 42 19.72 -3.81 -3.79
CA SER A 42 20.34 -2.90 -4.78
C SER A 42 20.78 -3.63 -6.05
N ASP A 43 21.12 -4.93 -5.94
CA ASP A 43 21.55 -5.78 -7.06
C ASP A 43 20.34 -6.17 -7.93
N PRO A 44 20.37 -5.91 -9.26
CA PRO A 44 19.30 -6.29 -10.18
C PRO A 44 18.91 -7.76 -10.15
N GLN A 45 19.87 -8.68 -10.01
CA GLN A 45 19.58 -10.12 -10.00
C GLN A 45 18.81 -10.51 -8.73
N LYS A 46 19.28 -10.06 -7.57
CA LYS A 46 18.59 -10.28 -6.28
C LYS A 46 17.22 -9.60 -6.24
N LYS A 47 17.08 -8.46 -6.91
CA LYS A 47 15.78 -7.78 -7.05
C LYS A 47 14.80 -8.65 -7.84
N GLN A 48 15.24 -9.23 -8.95
CA GLN A 48 14.43 -10.17 -9.73
C GLN A 48 14.09 -11.44 -8.92
N GLU A 49 15.04 -12.01 -8.21
CA GLU A 49 14.80 -13.15 -7.31
C GLU A 49 13.74 -12.81 -6.25
N ALA A 50 13.84 -11.63 -5.63
CA ALA A 50 12.88 -11.16 -4.64
C ALA A 50 11.47 -10.97 -5.24
N GLU A 51 11.38 -10.50 -6.48
CA GLU A 51 10.11 -10.40 -7.22
C GLU A 51 9.48 -11.77 -7.47
N GLU A 52 10.28 -12.75 -7.88
CA GLU A 52 9.84 -14.13 -8.09
C GLU A 52 9.36 -14.76 -6.78
N LYS A 53 10.13 -14.58 -5.69
CA LYS A 53 9.73 -15.03 -4.35
C LYS A 53 8.43 -14.39 -3.90
N ILE A 54 8.23 -13.09 -4.10
CA ILE A 54 6.95 -12.44 -3.76
C ILE A 54 5.80 -12.99 -4.60
N LYS A 55 6.00 -13.33 -5.88
CA LYS A 55 4.96 -13.97 -6.70
C LYS A 55 4.55 -15.32 -6.11
N GLU A 56 5.52 -16.18 -5.77
CA GLU A 56 5.27 -17.47 -5.12
C GLU A 56 4.49 -17.30 -3.80
N ILE A 57 4.96 -16.39 -2.93
CA ILE A 57 4.33 -16.09 -1.64
C ILE A 57 2.89 -15.60 -1.82
N ASN A 58 2.62 -14.76 -2.81
CA ASN A 58 1.27 -14.25 -3.10
C ASN A 58 0.34 -15.36 -3.62
N VAL A 59 0.84 -16.24 -4.48
CA VAL A 59 0.06 -17.40 -4.97
C VAL A 59 -0.33 -18.30 -3.80
N ALA A 60 0.66 -18.71 -2.99
CA ALA A 60 0.44 -19.53 -1.80
C ALA A 60 -0.57 -18.90 -0.83
N TYR A 61 -0.40 -17.61 -0.51
CA TYR A 61 -1.33 -16.90 0.37
C TYR A 61 -2.76 -16.86 -0.18
N ASN A 62 -2.92 -16.61 -1.49
CA ASN A 62 -4.25 -16.56 -2.10
C ASN A 62 -4.94 -17.92 -2.12
N GLN A 63 -4.21 -19.02 -2.37
CA GLN A 63 -4.74 -20.38 -2.30
C GLN A 63 -5.27 -20.71 -0.89
N LEU A 64 -4.46 -20.45 0.14
CA LEU A 64 -4.87 -20.68 1.53
C LEU A 64 -6.04 -19.78 1.95
N LYS A 65 -6.06 -18.55 1.44
CA LYS A 65 -7.16 -17.61 1.70
C LYS A 65 -8.47 -18.02 1.03
N SER A 66 -8.44 -18.54 -0.20
CA SER A 66 -9.65 -18.98 -0.90
C SER A 66 -10.30 -20.22 -0.27
N GLU A 67 -9.48 -21.15 0.23
CA GLU A 67 -9.97 -22.37 0.89
C GLU A 67 -10.77 -22.07 2.16
N GLN A 68 -10.31 -21.09 2.94
CA GLN A 68 -10.97 -20.69 4.18
C GLN A 68 -12.28 -19.91 3.94
N LEU A 69 -12.41 -19.20 2.81
CA LEU A 69 -13.66 -18.56 2.42
C LEU A 69 -14.75 -19.56 2.02
N ASN A 70 -14.36 -20.75 1.53
CA ASN A 70 -15.30 -21.82 1.19
C ASN A 70 -15.79 -22.59 2.43
N THR A 71 -15.09 -22.48 3.56
CA THR A 71 -15.43 -23.14 4.83
C THR A 71 -16.22 -22.24 5.80
N GLU A 72 -16.30 -20.93 5.55
CA GLU A 72 -16.93 -19.93 6.43
C GLU A 72 -18.30 -19.39 5.93
N SER A 73 -19.13 -20.19 5.27
CA SER A 73 -20.51 -19.79 4.92
C SER A 73 -21.48 -19.78 6.11
N ALA A 74 -21.43 -18.67 6.88
CA ALA A 74 -22.44 -18.00 7.74
C ALA A 74 -22.68 -18.42 9.22
N PRO A 75 -23.16 -17.51 10.14
CA PRO A 75 -23.33 -16.05 10.05
C PRO A 75 -22.68 -15.18 11.17
N SER A 76 -22.46 -13.91 10.80
CA SER A 76 -22.55 -12.64 11.54
C SER A 76 -22.05 -12.50 13.00
N THR A 77 -21.18 -11.51 13.21
CA THR A 77 -21.37 -10.50 14.28
C THR A 77 -20.99 -9.11 13.77
N SER A 78 -21.91 -8.16 13.95
CA SER A 78 -21.75 -6.74 13.69
C SER A 78 -20.87 -6.10 14.78
N PRO A 79 -19.95 -5.17 14.46
CA PRO A 79 -19.38 -4.32 15.50
C PRO A 79 -20.32 -3.15 15.78
N THR A 80 -20.73 -3.04 17.03
CA THR A 80 -21.48 -1.95 17.64
C THR A 80 -20.72 -0.62 17.53
N ASN A 81 -21.44 0.40 17.07
CA ASN A 81 -20.98 1.79 17.03
C ASN A 81 -20.71 2.30 18.45
N THR A 82 -19.47 2.65 18.74
CA THR A 82 -19.15 3.47 19.91
C THR A 82 -19.03 4.92 19.46
N SER A 83 -20.07 5.69 19.75
CA SER A 83 -20.04 7.16 19.68
C SER A 83 -19.01 7.66 20.68
N THR A 84 -17.89 8.19 20.19
CA THR A 84 -16.88 8.82 21.04
C THR A 84 -17.09 10.33 21.02
N ASN A 85 -17.49 10.81 22.18
CA ASN A 85 -17.69 12.21 22.53
C ASN A 85 -16.39 12.99 22.29
N LYS A 86 -16.42 13.97 21.38
CA LYS A 86 -15.27 14.85 21.08
C LYS A 86 -15.15 15.91 22.18
N VAL A 87 -14.21 15.74 23.10
CA VAL A 87 -13.76 16.81 23.99
C VAL A 87 -12.86 17.75 23.18
N ASN A 88 -13.25 19.02 23.11
CA ASN A 88 -12.57 20.06 22.33
C ASN A 88 -11.53 20.75 23.23
N ILE A 89 -10.27 20.36 23.08
CA ILE A 89 -9.12 21.01 23.75
C ILE A 89 -8.30 21.67 22.66
N SER A 90 -8.26 23.00 22.66
CA SER A 90 -7.50 23.84 21.75
C SER A 90 -6.01 23.84 22.11
N VAL A 91 -5.34 22.72 21.85
CA VAL A 91 -3.90 22.69 21.59
C VAL A 91 -3.75 22.82 20.08
N GLN A 92 -2.76 23.57 19.58
CA GLN A 92 -2.43 23.61 18.14
C GLN A 92 -2.33 22.18 17.62
N ARG A 93 -3.41 21.69 16.99
CA ARG A 93 -3.61 20.28 16.69
C ARG A 93 -3.05 20.03 15.32
N TRP A 94 -1.90 19.37 15.26
CA TRP A 94 -1.32 18.90 14.01
C TRP A 94 -2.38 18.13 13.21
N ASP A 95 -2.72 18.65 12.03
CA ASP A 95 -3.63 18.05 11.08
C ASP A 95 -2.87 17.44 9.89
N ALA A 96 -3.60 16.81 8.98
CA ALA A 96 -2.98 16.19 7.82
C ALA A 96 -2.19 17.21 6.98
N GLN A 97 -2.71 18.42 6.82
CA GLN A 97 -2.08 19.51 6.06
C GLN A 97 -0.78 19.96 6.71
N SER A 98 -0.75 20.10 8.04
CA SER A 98 0.45 20.50 8.80
C SER A 98 1.59 19.49 8.62
N PHE A 99 1.30 18.19 8.75
CA PHE A 99 2.30 17.15 8.50
C PHE A 99 2.74 17.09 7.03
N TYR A 100 1.82 17.32 6.10
CA TYR A 100 2.18 17.41 4.67
C TYR A 100 3.15 18.57 4.43
N ASN A 101 2.90 19.75 5.00
CA ASN A 101 3.77 20.91 4.86
C ASN A 101 5.18 20.63 5.43
N CYS A 102 5.28 20.00 6.61
CA CYS A 102 6.57 19.54 7.15
C CYS A 102 7.27 18.54 6.22
N GLY A 103 6.51 17.61 5.63
CA GLY A 103 7.06 16.67 4.66
C GLY A 103 7.63 17.36 3.42
N VAL A 104 6.96 18.41 2.91
CA VAL A 104 7.44 19.21 1.79
C VAL A 104 8.71 19.98 2.16
N GLU A 105 8.75 20.60 3.35
CA GLU A 105 9.91 21.33 3.85
C GLU A 105 11.13 20.40 4.03
N ASN A 106 10.94 19.25 4.67
CA ASN A 106 11.97 18.23 4.82
C ASN A 106 12.47 17.72 3.47
N ALA A 107 11.56 17.44 2.52
CA ALA A 107 11.93 17.02 1.17
C ALA A 107 12.73 18.10 0.42
N SER A 108 12.36 19.37 0.57
CA SER A 108 13.08 20.49 -0.03
C SER A 108 14.47 20.70 0.57
N SER A 109 14.63 20.32 1.85
CA SER A 109 15.89 20.34 2.58
C SER A 109 16.75 19.09 2.39
N GLY A 110 16.33 18.14 1.53
CA GLY A 110 17.03 16.87 1.29
C GLY A 110 16.88 15.82 2.41
N LYS A 111 16.09 16.11 3.45
CA LYS A 111 15.76 15.22 4.57
C LYS A 111 14.67 14.24 4.17
N TYR A 112 15.03 13.31 3.29
CA TYR A 112 14.07 12.45 2.60
C TYR A 112 13.39 11.41 3.51
N GLU A 113 14.09 10.89 4.52
CA GLU A 113 13.52 9.92 5.45
C GLU A 113 12.47 10.57 6.37
N GLU A 114 12.78 11.77 6.88
CA GLU A 114 11.88 12.60 7.67
C GLU A 114 10.67 13.03 6.84
N ALA A 115 10.88 13.42 5.58
CA ALA A 115 9.79 13.73 4.67
C ALA A 115 8.84 12.55 4.48
N ILE A 116 9.37 11.34 4.29
CA ILE A 116 8.55 10.12 4.18
C ILE A 116 7.76 9.88 5.47
N ALA A 117 8.36 10.09 6.63
CA ALA A 117 7.69 9.93 7.92
C ALA A 117 6.53 10.92 8.08
N ASP A 118 6.73 12.18 7.72
CA ASP A 118 5.70 13.22 7.84
C ASP A 118 4.57 13.04 6.83
N PHE A 119 4.86 12.71 5.58
CA PHE A 119 3.81 12.32 4.62
C PHE A 119 3.04 11.09 5.10
N THR A 120 3.71 10.14 5.74
CA THR A 120 3.04 8.96 6.32
C THR A 120 2.08 9.36 7.44
N LYS A 121 2.43 10.31 8.29
CA LYS A 121 1.51 10.86 9.31
C LYS A 121 0.34 11.58 8.66
N ALA A 122 0.58 12.40 7.64
CA ALA A 122 -0.47 13.08 6.88
C ALA A 122 -1.49 12.10 6.29
N ILE A 123 -1.01 11.01 5.66
CA ILE A 123 -1.83 9.94 5.10
C ILE A 123 -2.62 9.18 6.18
N ARG A 124 -2.04 8.99 7.38
CA ARG A 124 -2.75 8.34 8.49
C ARG A 124 -3.92 9.20 9.00
N LEU A 125 -3.77 10.52 8.99
CA LEU A 125 -4.81 11.45 9.42
C LEU A 125 -5.87 11.67 8.34
N ASN A 126 -5.46 11.73 7.07
CA ASN A 126 -6.35 11.78 5.93
C ASN A 126 -5.95 10.72 4.89
N PRO A 127 -6.59 9.54 4.91
CA PRO A 127 -6.30 8.44 3.99
C PRO A 127 -6.59 8.73 2.51
N ASP A 128 -7.33 9.79 2.21
CA ASP A 128 -7.67 10.24 0.85
C ASP A 128 -6.84 11.46 0.42
N TYR A 129 -5.77 11.80 1.16
CA TYR A 129 -4.91 12.93 0.87
C TYR A 129 -3.97 12.66 -0.31
N VAL A 130 -4.44 13.01 -1.51
CA VAL A 130 -3.78 12.77 -2.80
C VAL A 130 -2.35 13.31 -2.85
N GLU A 131 -2.14 14.55 -2.42
CA GLU A 131 -0.86 15.23 -2.47
C GLU A 131 0.18 14.51 -1.61
N ALA A 132 -0.19 14.09 -0.39
CA ALA A 132 0.72 13.37 0.49
C ALA A 132 1.22 12.05 -0.14
N TYR A 133 0.36 11.32 -0.87
CA TYR A 133 0.79 10.17 -1.66
C TYR A 133 1.73 10.56 -2.81
N LYS A 134 1.42 11.61 -3.57
CA LYS A 134 2.26 12.04 -4.70
C LYS A 134 3.66 12.43 -4.26
N TYR A 135 3.76 13.22 -3.19
CA TYR A 135 5.05 13.68 -2.68
C TYR A 135 5.83 12.57 -1.99
N ARG A 136 5.19 11.68 -1.21
CA ARG A 136 5.88 10.51 -0.65
C ARG A 136 6.38 9.58 -1.76
N GLY A 137 5.60 9.36 -2.81
CA GLY A 137 6.00 8.58 -3.97
C GLY A 137 7.17 9.21 -4.73
N PHE A 138 7.17 10.53 -4.88
CA PHE A 138 8.30 11.27 -5.48
C PHE A 138 9.57 11.11 -4.65
N VAL A 139 9.51 11.32 -3.33
CA VAL A 139 10.66 11.17 -2.43
C VAL A 139 11.18 9.73 -2.43
N CYS A 140 10.29 8.73 -2.40
CA CYS A 140 10.68 7.32 -2.55
C CYS A 140 11.43 7.07 -3.87
N SER A 141 10.99 7.68 -4.97
CA SER A 141 11.68 7.56 -6.26
C SER A 141 13.07 8.21 -6.25
N GLN A 142 13.28 9.30 -5.50
CA GLN A 142 14.61 9.91 -5.35
C GLN A 142 15.56 8.99 -4.56
N LEU A 143 15.03 8.23 -3.60
CA LEU A 143 15.78 7.25 -2.82
C LEU A 143 15.96 5.89 -3.53
N GLY A 144 15.42 5.72 -4.74
CA GLY A 144 15.47 4.45 -5.48
C GLY A 144 14.47 3.39 -5.01
N PHE A 145 13.53 3.74 -4.11
CA PHE A 145 12.44 2.85 -3.68
C PHE A 145 11.32 2.82 -4.72
N GLU A 146 11.59 2.17 -5.85
CA GLU A 146 10.72 2.13 -7.02
C GLU A 146 9.34 1.51 -6.72
N TYR A 147 9.29 0.44 -5.91
CA TYR A 147 8.03 -0.24 -5.60
C TYR A 147 7.16 0.60 -4.67
N ARG A 148 7.75 1.21 -3.64
CA ARG A 148 7.04 2.15 -2.76
C ARG A 148 6.55 3.36 -3.53
N ALA A 149 7.39 3.93 -4.40
CA ALA A 149 7.03 5.05 -5.26
C ALA A 149 5.84 4.71 -6.17
N ALA A 150 5.89 3.58 -6.87
CA ALA A 150 4.81 3.14 -7.73
C ALA A 150 3.50 2.89 -6.97
N SER A 151 3.59 2.29 -5.77
CA SER A 151 2.42 2.06 -4.91
C SER A 151 1.70 3.36 -4.57
N ASP A 152 2.45 4.36 -4.09
CA ASP A 152 1.89 5.66 -3.70
C ASP A 152 1.33 6.44 -4.89
N LEU A 153 2.03 6.46 -6.03
CA LEU A 153 1.55 7.15 -7.23
C LEU A 153 0.29 6.50 -7.80
N ASN A 154 0.19 5.16 -7.76
CA ASN A 154 -1.03 4.46 -8.16
C ASN A 154 -2.19 4.77 -7.23
N LYS A 155 -1.94 4.86 -5.92
CA LYS A 155 -2.95 5.25 -4.94
C LYS A 155 -3.42 6.68 -5.19
N ALA A 156 -2.51 7.62 -5.44
CA ALA A 156 -2.87 8.99 -5.79
C ALA A 156 -3.73 9.06 -7.06
N ALA A 157 -3.32 8.37 -8.13
CA ALA A 157 -4.06 8.35 -9.39
C ALA A 157 -5.47 7.74 -9.24
N TYR A 158 -5.62 6.72 -8.38
CA TYR A 158 -6.93 6.15 -8.05
C TYR A 158 -7.84 7.14 -7.32
N LEU A 159 -7.29 7.88 -6.35
CA LEU A 159 -8.02 8.90 -5.60
C LEU A 159 -8.44 10.08 -6.50
N GLU A 160 -7.56 10.54 -7.39
CA GLU A 160 -7.85 11.61 -8.37
C GLU A 160 -9.00 11.25 -9.32
N GLN A 161 -9.20 9.96 -9.62
CA GLN A 161 -10.30 9.46 -10.45
C GLN A 161 -11.62 9.31 -9.67
N GLY A 162 -11.72 9.89 -8.47
CA GLY A 162 -12.91 9.82 -7.61
C GLY A 162 -12.98 8.54 -6.77
N GLY A 163 -11.93 7.73 -6.75
CA GLY A 163 -11.89 6.55 -5.89
C GLY A 163 -11.58 6.93 -4.45
N SER A 164 -12.56 7.02 -3.56
CA SER A 164 -12.30 7.22 -2.12
C SER A 164 -11.99 5.91 -1.40
N ASN A 165 -11.33 5.96 -0.23
CA ASN A 165 -11.26 4.76 0.62
C ASN A 165 -12.66 4.28 1.04
N GLU A 166 -13.61 5.19 1.21
CA GLU A 166 -15.04 4.90 1.44
C GLU A 166 -15.62 4.05 0.29
N SER A 167 -15.34 4.40 -0.97
CA SER A 167 -15.77 3.63 -2.15
C SER A 167 -15.24 2.20 -2.14
N ARG A 168 -14.09 1.95 -1.50
CA ARG A 168 -13.49 0.63 -1.38
C ARG A 168 -14.27 -0.24 -0.38
N TYR A 169 -14.73 0.31 0.73
CA TYR A 169 -15.59 -0.38 1.70
C TYR A 169 -17.00 -0.60 1.14
N SER A 170 -17.58 0.38 0.45
CA SER A 170 -18.90 0.28 -0.20
C SER A 170 -18.95 -0.65 -1.42
N ARG A 171 -17.81 -0.86 -2.11
CA ARG A 171 -17.68 -1.81 -3.22
C ARG A 171 -17.37 -3.23 -2.72
N TRP A 172 -16.62 -3.36 -1.62
CA TRP A 172 -16.33 -4.65 -0.99
C TRP A 172 -17.60 -5.34 -0.47
N SER A 173 -18.61 -4.57 -0.05
CA SER A 173 -19.92 -5.08 0.35
C SER A 173 -20.86 -5.48 -0.81
N ARG A 174 -20.52 -5.23 -2.09
CA ARG A 174 -21.47 -5.41 -3.20
C ARG A 174 -21.08 -6.35 -4.34
N SER A 175 -19.81 -6.56 -4.68
CA SER A 175 -19.35 -7.61 -5.63
C SER A 175 -17.91 -7.33 -6.09
N TYR A 176 -16.97 -8.22 -5.82
CA TYR A 176 -15.60 -8.12 -6.35
C TYR A 176 -15.47 -8.99 -7.62
N LYS A 177 -15.12 -8.38 -8.76
CA LYS A 177 -14.59 -9.05 -9.97
C LYS A 177 -13.31 -8.32 -10.42
N PRO A 178 -12.19 -9.01 -10.70
CA PRO A 178 -10.95 -8.35 -11.08
C PRO A 178 -10.92 -8.09 -12.58
N VAL A 179 -10.58 -6.85 -12.99
CA VAL A 179 -10.19 -6.55 -14.37
C VAL A 179 -8.73 -6.11 -14.36
N PHE A 180 -7.90 -6.87 -15.07
CA PHE A 180 -6.48 -6.63 -15.27
C PHE A 180 -6.25 -5.93 -16.62
N ARG A 181 -5.18 -5.11 -16.71
CA ARG A 181 -4.57 -4.41 -17.88
C ARG A 181 -5.07 -2.97 -18.13
N ARG A 182 -4.26 -1.95 -18.51
CA ARG A 182 -2.97 -1.84 -19.25
C ARG A 182 -2.26 -0.50 -18.88
N LYS A 183 -0.94 -0.38 -19.12
CA LYS A 183 -0.18 0.89 -19.05
C LYS A 183 -0.67 1.88 -20.15
N SER A 184 -0.97 3.14 -19.80
CA SER A 184 -0.61 4.39 -20.53
C SER A 184 -1.32 5.65 -19.97
N LEU A 185 -1.16 5.91 -18.67
CA LEU A 185 -1.47 7.20 -18.03
C LEU A 185 -0.31 7.65 -17.12
N LEU A 186 0.34 6.66 -16.48
CA LEU A 186 1.58 6.76 -15.72
C LEU A 186 2.69 7.56 -16.41
N SER A 187 2.98 7.29 -17.69
CA SER A 187 4.07 7.98 -18.40
C SER A 187 3.74 9.46 -18.66
N ARG A 188 2.50 9.74 -19.05
CA ARG A 188 2.02 11.09 -19.35
C ARG A 188 1.91 11.95 -18.10
N LEU A 189 1.43 11.39 -16.99
CA LEU A 189 1.32 12.09 -15.72
C LEU A 189 2.68 12.40 -15.11
N CYS A 190 3.63 11.44 -15.12
CA CYS A 190 4.99 11.66 -14.65
C CYS A 190 5.74 12.72 -15.48
N GLN A 191 5.54 12.76 -16.80
CA GLN A 191 6.12 13.80 -17.66
C GLN A 191 5.52 15.19 -17.39
N LYS A 192 4.21 15.27 -17.14
CA LYS A 192 3.50 16.53 -16.87
C LYS A 192 3.92 17.15 -15.53
N ILE A 193 4.06 16.33 -14.48
CA ILE A 193 4.52 16.77 -13.15
C ILE A 193 5.97 17.28 -13.21
N LYS A 194 6.87 16.56 -13.92
CA LYS A 194 8.26 17.01 -14.12
C LYS A 194 8.35 18.37 -14.82
N LYS A 195 7.44 18.67 -15.77
CA LYS A 195 7.41 19.95 -16.50
C LYS A 195 6.87 21.09 -15.64
N LEU A 196 5.83 20.86 -14.85
CA LEU A 196 5.22 21.86 -13.96
C LEU A 196 6.18 22.31 -12.85
N LEU A 197 6.92 21.38 -12.25
CA LEU A 197 7.87 21.70 -11.18
C LEU A 197 9.17 22.37 -11.70
N ARG A 198 9.54 22.15 -12.96
CA ARG A 198 10.64 22.89 -13.63
C ARG A 198 10.28 24.36 -13.91
N LEU A 199 9.02 24.64 -14.21
CA LEU A 199 8.53 26.01 -14.43
C LEU A 199 8.45 26.80 -13.12
N ASN A 200 8.11 26.15 -12.01
CA ASN A 200 8.01 26.78 -10.70
C ASN A 200 9.38 27.12 -10.04
N ARG A 201 10.49 26.61 -10.60
CA ARG A 201 11.86 26.95 -10.17
C ARG A 201 12.48 28.13 -10.93
N ARG A 202 11.81 28.66 -11.97
CA ARG A 202 12.30 29.76 -12.81
C ARG A 202 11.68 31.12 -12.47
N SER A 203 10.88 31.22 -11.42
CA SER A 203 10.18 32.43 -10.98
C SER A 203 10.68 32.95 -9.62
N ARG A 204 12.00 32.91 -9.39
CA ARG A 204 12.67 33.66 -8.34
C ARG A 204 13.89 34.36 -8.93
#